data_AF-A0A0N7KPP5-F1
#
_entry.id   AF-A0A0N7KPP5-F1
#
_cell.length_a   1.000
_cell.length_b   1.000
_cell.length_c   1.000
_cell.angle_alpha   90.00
_cell.angle_beta   90.00
_cell.angle_gamma   90.00
#
_symmetry.space_group_name_H-M   'P 1'
#
loop_
_entity.id
_entity.type
_entity.pdbx_description
1 polymer ?
#
loop_
_entity_poly.entity_id
_entity_poly.type
_entity_poly.pdbx_seq_one_letter_code
_entity_poly.pdbx_strand_id
1 'polypeptide(L)'
;MRTSVKVHKLTTEDAMNYILTIKNKFLRHPEKFHAFIHTMIDFSRGRINTHTVIERVKILFDGYPDLLLAFNKFLPRGINAI
;
A
#
# COMPACT_ATOMS: atom_id res chain seq x y z
N MET A 1 19.50 19.67 22.47
CA MET A 1 18.21 19.01 22.16
C MET A 1 17.99 19.04 20.65
N ARG A 2 18.32 17.96 19.94
CA ARG A 2 17.79 17.70 18.60
C ARG A 2 17.09 16.36 18.71
N THR A 3 15.77 16.39 18.81
CA THR A 3 14.96 15.18 18.64
C THR A 3 15.33 14.64 17.27
N SER A 4 16.04 13.52 17.25
CA SER A 4 16.25 12.76 16.02
C SER A 4 14.85 12.41 15.55
N VAL A 5 14.36 13.17 14.55
CA VAL A 5 13.17 12.82 13.81
C VAL A 5 13.47 11.41 13.33
N LYS A 6 12.86 10.39 13.96
CA LYS A 6 12.94 9.02 13.47
C LYS A 6 12.51 9.13 12.03
N VAL A 7 13.47 9.11 11.12
CA VAL A 7 13.20 8.81 9.72
C VAL A 7 12.62 7.42 9.84
N HIS A 8 11.29 7.33 9.82
CA HIS A 8 10.59 6.06 9.84
C HIS A 8 10.98 5.39 8.53
N LYS A 9 12.11 4.68 8.57
CA LYS A 9 12.49 3.77 7.50
C LYS A 9 11.40 2.72 7.54
N LEU A 10 10.58 2.68 6.50
CA LEU A 10 9.65 1.60 6.29
C LEU A 10 10.41 0.29 6.43
N THR A 11 9.94 -0.56 7.32
CA THR A 11 10.52 -1.86 7.56
C THR A 11 9.74 -2.93 6.80
N THR A 12 10.37 -4.09 6.60
CA THR A 12 9.65 -5.27 6.11
C THR A 12 8.50 -5.64 7.04
N GLU A 13 8.62 -5.37 8.34
CA GLU A 13 7.55 -5.59 9.33
C GLU A 13 6.34 -4.68 9.08
N ASP A 14 6.56 -3.39 8.80
CA ASP A 14 5.48 -2.46 8.44
C ASP A 14 4.73 -2.94 7.19
N ALA A 15 5.48 -3.40 6.18
CA ALA A 15 4.90 -3.93 4.95
C ALA A 15 4.07 -5.20 5.20
N MET A 16 4.58 -6.13 6.02
CA MET A 16 3.85 -7.34 6.40
C MET A 16 2.58 -7.02 7.19
N ASN A 17 2.66 -6.11 8.16
CA ASN A 17 1.50 -5.67 8.93
C ASN A 17 0.42 -5.03 8.05
N TYR A 18 0.82 -4.26 7.04
CA TYR A 18 -0.10 -3.70 6.05
C TYR A 18 -0.80 -4.79 5.23
N ILE A 19 -0.04 -5.78 4.72
CA ILE A 19 -0.61 -6.91 3.96
C ILE A 19 -1.59 -7.72 4.82
N LEU A 20 -1.24 -8.00 6.08
CA LEU A 20 -2.13 -8.69 7.02
C LEU A 20 -3.41 -7.88 7.29
N THR A 21 -3.30 -6.56 7.38
CA THR A 21 -4.46 -5.67 7.56
C THR A 21 -5.41 -5.76 6.37
N ILE A 22 -4.89 -5.72 5.14
CA ILE A 22 -5.69 -5.90 3.90
C ILE A 22 -6.35 -7.28 3.90
N LYS A 23 -5.59 -8.34 4.21
CA LYS A 23 -6.12 -9.71 4.27
C LYS A 23 -7.27 -9.84 5.26
N ASN A 24 -7.12 -9.29 6.46
CA ASN A 24 -8.14 -9.33 7.51
C ASN A 24 -9.37 -8.50 7.13
N LYS A 25 -9.18 -7.33 6.50
CA LYS A 25 -10.30 -6.47 6.09
C LYS A 25 -11.13 -7.07 4.96
N PHE A 26 -10.48 -7.85 4.08
CA PHE A 26 -11.11 -8.52 2.94
C PHE A 26 -11.28 -10.03 3.12
N LEU A 27 -11.43 -10.53 4.35
CA LEU A 27 -11.70 -11.96 4.60
C LEU A 27 -12.91 -12.49 3.85
N ARG A 28 -13.95 -11.66 3.67
CA ARG A 28 -15.16 -11.99 2.90
C ARG A 28 -15.06 -11.65 1.41
N HIS A 29 -13.97 -11.02 0.99
CA HIS A 29 -13.73 -10.51 -0.35
C HIS A 29 -12.32 -10.89 -0.84
N PRO A 30 -11.98 -12.19 -0.91
CA PRO A 30 -10.63 -12.66 -1.26
C PRO A 30 -10.17 -12.14 -2.62
N GLU A 31 -11.08 -11.83 -3.54
CA GLU A 31 -10.81 -11.21 -4.83
C GLU A 31 -10.12 -9.85 -4.68
N LYS A 32 -10.48 -9.04 -3.67
CA LYS A 32 -9.85 -7.75 -3.43
C LYS A 32 -8.42 -7.91 -2.93
N PHE A 33 -8.20 -8.85 -2.00
CA PHE A 33 -6.86 -9.18 -1.54
C PHE A 33 -5.98 -9.72 -2.69
N HIS A 34 -6.50 -10.64 -3.51
CA HIS A 34 -5.77 -11.17 -4.66
C HIS A 34 -5.46 -10.10 -5.72
N ALA A 35 -6.40 -9.18 -6.00
CA ALA A 35 -6.17 -8.07 -6.92
C ALA A 35 -5.05 -7.13 -6.43
N PHE A 36 -4.96 -6.90 -5.11
CA PHE A 36 -3.86 -6.15 -4.52
C PHE A 36 -2.53 -6.86 -4.74
N ILE A 37 -2.45 -8.16 -4.40
CA ILE A 37 -1.23 -8.96 -4.58
C ILE A 37 -0.80 -9.00 -6.06
N HIS A 38 -1.74 -9.19 -6.99
CA HIS A 38 -1.46 -9.18 -8.42
C HIS A 38 -0.88 -7.83 -8.87
N THR A 39 -1.44 -6.71 -8.38
CA THR A 39 -0.93 -5.37 -8.66
C THR A 39 0.52 -5.22 -8.19
N MET A 40 0.83 -5.69 -6.98
CA MET A 40 2.21 -5.64 -6.44
C MET A 40 3.18 -6.55 -7.19
N ILE A 41 2.73 -7.71 -7.70
CA ILE A 41 3.52 -8.61 -8.54
C ILE A 41 3.79 -7.98 -9.91
N ASP A 42 2.80 -7.36 -10.55
CA ASP A 42 3.01 -6.66 -11.82
C ASP A 42 4.02 -5.53 -11.67
N PHE A 43 3.96 -4.79 -10.56
CA PHE A 43 4.91 -3.73 -10.25
C PHE A 43 6.32 -4.28 -10.04
N SER A 44 6.48 -5.34 -9.25
CA SER A 44 7.80 -5.95 -8.99
C SER A 44 8.42 -6.59 -10.23
N ARG A 45 7.59 -7.02 -11.18
CA ARG A 45 8.01 -7.51 -12.51
C ARG A 45 8.24 -6.39 -13.54
N GLY A 46 8.08 -5.13 -13.16
CA GLY A 46 8.25 -3.98 -14.06
C GLY A 46 7.19 -3.85 -15.15
N ARG A 47 6.05 -4.55 -15.02
CA ARG A 47 4.96 -4.52 -16.02
C ARG A 47 4.09 -3.26 -15.92
N ILE A 48 4.06 -2.67 -14.73
CA ILE A 48 3.35 -1.41 -14.45
C ILE A 48 4.26 -0.47 -13.69
N ASN A 49 4.01 0.84 -13.81
CA ASN A 49 4.77 1.86 -13.11
C ASN A 49 4.06 2.31 -11.81
N THR A 50 4.71 3.21 -11.08
CA THR A 50 4.18 3.75 -9.81
C THR A 50 2.81 4.43 -9.97
N HIS A 51 2.57 5.17 -11.06
CA HIS A 51 1.28 5.81 -11.30
C HIS A 51 0.16 4.79 -11.46
N THR A 52 0.38 3.72 -12.24
CA THR A 52 -0.59 2.64 -12.42
C THR A 52 -0.85 1.88 -11.12
N VAL A 53 0.16 1.66 -10.28
CA VAL A 53 -0.05 1.07 -8.94
C VAL A 53 -0.98 1.94 -8.11
N ILE A 54 -0.73 3.25 -8.05
CA ILE A 54 -1.54 4.19 -7.27
C ILE A 54 -2.98 4.19 -7.75
N GLU A 55 -3.21 4.24 -9.07
CA GLU A 55 -4.54 4.21 -9.65
C GLU A 55 -5.29 2.91 -9.34
N ARG A 56 -4.64 1.75 -9.54
CA ARG A 56 -5.23 0.45 -9.22
C ARG A 56 -5.57 0.31 -7.74
N VAL A 57 -4.68 0.79 -6.85
CA VAL A 57 -4.91 0.77 -5.40
C VAL A 57 -6.06 1.71 -4.99
N LYS A 58 -6.15 2.91 -5.58
CA LYS A 58 -7.29 3.83 -5.37
C LYS A 58 -8.63 3.17 -5.70
N ILE A 59 -8.72 2.55 -6.87
CA ILE A 59 -9.95 1.87 -7.32
C ILE A 59 -10.26 0.67 -6.43
N LEU A 60 -9.24 -0.13 -6.10
CA LEU A 60 -9.41 -1.35 -5.33
C LEU A 60 -9.87 -1.09 -3.90
N PHE A 61 -9.34 -0.04 -3.27
CA PHE A 61 -9.64 0.35 -1.89
C PHE A 61 -10.60 1.55 -1.82
N ASP A 62 -11.37 1.77 -2.88
CA ASP A 62 -12.48 2.73 -2.83
C ASP A 62 -13.46 2.36 -1.70
N GLY A 63 -13.82 3.35 -0.88
CA GLY A 63 -14.56 3.17 0.37
C GLY A 63 -13.74 2.71 1.59
N TYR A 64 -12.41 2.54 1.47
CA TYR A 64 -11.52 2.13 2.57
C TYR A 64 -10.38 3.16 2.77
N PRO A 65 -10.69 4.38 3.26
CA PRO A 65 -9.73 5.47 3.36
C PRO A 65 -8.55 5.17 4.30
N ASP A 66 -8.74 4.29 5.30
CA ASP A 66 -7.68 3.83 6.19
C ASP A 66 -6.60 3.03 5.46
N LEU A 67 -6.99 2.21 4.48
CA LEU A 67 -6.04 1.44 3.67
C LEU A 67 -5.26 2.34 2.71
N LEU A 68 -5.92 3.35 2.14
CA LEU A 68 -5.29 4.35 1.27
C LEU A 68 -4.32 5.26 2.05
N LEU A 69 -4.71 5.71 3.24
CA LEU A 69 -3.85 6.51 4.10
C LEU A 69 -2.62 5.72 4.56
N ALA A 70 -2.79 4.45 4.90
CA ALA A 70 -1.67 3.58 5.23
C ALA A 70 -0.77 3.33 4.01
N PHE A 71 -1.33 3.23 2.80
CA PHE A 71 -0.57 3.08 1.56
C PHE A 71 0.40 4.25 1.31
N ASN A 72 -0.01 5.48 1.61
CA ASN A 72 0.84 6.67 1.44
C ASN A 72 2.17 6.59 2.20
N LYS A 73 2.21 5.84 3.31
CA LYS A 73 3.45 5.66 4.07
C LYS A 73 4.52 4.95 3.25
N PHE A 74 4.12 4.10 2.29
CA PHE A 74 5.01 3.33 1.42
C PHE A 74 5.48 4.08 0.18
N LEU A 75 4.92 5.27 -0.10
CA LEU A 75 5.29 6.06 -1.25
C LEU A 75 6.52 6.95 -0.95
N PRO A 76 7.38 7.21 -1.96
CA PRO A 76 8.43 8.21 -1.83
C PRO A 76 7.85 9.57 -1.45
N ARG A 77 8.61 10.37 -0.69
CA ARG A 77 8.20 11.73 -0.31
C ARG A 77 7.89 12.54 -1.57
N GLY A 78 6.72 13.18 -1.58
CA GLY A 78 6.22 13.98 -2.71
C GLY A 78 5.16 13.28 -3.57
N ILE A 79 4.87 12.00 -3.32
CA ILE A 79 3.81 11.25 -4.00
C ILE A 79 2.74 10.85 -2.98
N ASN A 80 1.50 11.26 -3.22
CA ASN A 80 0.35 10.86 -2.41
C ASN A 80 -0.68 10.11 -3.26
N ALA A 81 -1.18 8.99 -2.75
CA ALA A 81 -2.31 8.26 -3.32
C ALA A 81 -3.66 8.83 -2.90
N ILE A 82 -3.70 9.89 -2.10
CA ILE A 82 -4.91 10.71 -1.87
C ILE A 82 -4.52 12.19 -1.90
#